data_AF-A0A9D4PMI2-F1
#
_entry.id   AF-A0A9D4PMI2-F1
#
_cell.length_a   1.000
_cell.length_b   1.000
_cell.length_c   1.000
_cell.angle_alpha   90.00
_cell.angle_beta   90.00
_cell.angle_gamma   90.00
#
_symmetry.space_group_name_H-M   'P 1'
#
loop_
_entity.id
_entity.type
_entity.pdbx_description
1 polymer ?
#
loop_
_entity_poly.entity_id
_entity_poly.type
_entity_poly.pdbx_seq_one_letter_code
_entity_poly.pdbx_strand_id
1 'polypeptide(L)'
;MEFERLYAIGKDLGMTGAELKRWVDAEIARERDQRAQNREDAKAQAEQDRLRLEAEERVLKLKIELQEKTGRTQGAATDASAGQALARAAPDVFSPHKLIPPFNEERDDLDAYLKRFE
;
A
#
# COMPACT_ATOMS: atom_id res chain seq x y z
N MET A 1 -0.94 -32.15 10.45
CA MET A 1 -1.15 -32.64 11.84
C MET A 1 -0.39 -33.94 12.08
N GLU A 2 -0.11 -34.32 13.34
CA GLU A 2 0.47 -35.63 13.67
C GLU A 2 -0.60 -36.73 13.52
N PHE A 3 -0.31 -37.75 12.72
CA PHE A 3 -1.23 -38.85 12.38
C PHE A 3 -1.80 -39.57 13.61
N GLU A 4 -0.97 -39.72 14.65
CA GLU A 4 -1.34 -40.34 15.92
C GLU A 4 -2.41 -39.54 16.67
N ARG A 5 -2.41 -38.21 16.58
CA ARG A 5 -3.43 -37.36 17.19
C ARG A 5 -4.77 -37.49 16.49
N LEU A 6 -4.78 -37.59 15.16
CA LEU A 6 -6.00 -37.83 14.39
C LEU A 6 -6.62 -39.18 14.79
N TYR A 7 -5.81 -40.22 14.90
CA TYR A 7 -6.29 -41.52 15.37
C TYR A 7 -6.84 -41.49 16.80
N ALA A 8 -6.23 -40.72 17.70
CA ALA A 8 -6.73 -40.53 19.06
C ALA A 8 -8.09 -39.80 19.07
N ILE A 9 -8.20 -38.68 18.36
CA ILE A 9 -9.45 -37.90 18.26
C ILE A 9 -10.58 -38.74 17.66
N GLY A 10 -10.30 -39.49 16.59
CA GLY A 10 -11.31 -40.34 15.97
C GLY A 10 -11.77 -41.49 16.88
N LYS A 11 -10.89 -42.04 17.72
CA LYS A 11 -11.27 -43.00 18.77
C LYS A 11 -12.12 -42.36 19.86
N ASP A 12 -11.78 -41.14 20.30
CA ASP A 12 -12.56 -40.39 21.29
C ASP A 12 -13.96 -40.00 20.77
N LEU A 13 -14.09 -39.83 19.45
CA LEU A 13 -15.37 -39.66 18.75
C LEU A 13 -16.16 -40.97 18.58
N GLY A 14 -15.64 -42.09 19.09
CA GLY A 14 -16.29 -43.40 19.02
C GLY A 14 -16.15 -44.13 17.68
N MET A 15 -15.36 -43.60 16.74
CA MET A 15 -15.12 -44.26 15.46
C MET A 15 -14.12 -45.40 15.62
N THR A 16 -14.39 -46.54 15.00
CA THR A 16 -13.52 -47.72 15.11
C THR A 16 -13.23 -48.37 13.75
N GLY A 17 -12.10 -49.08 13.68
CA GLY A 17 -11.74 -49.90 12.52
C GLY A 17 -11.70 -49.14 11.19
N ALA A 18 -12.54 -49.59 10.25
CA ALA A 18 -12.58 -49.06 8.89
C ALA A 18 -13.14 -47.63 8.78
N GLU A 19 -14.04 -47.26 9.68
CA GLU A 19 -14.62 -45.92 9.73
C GLU A 19 -13.56 -44.89 10.16
N LEU A 20 -12.82 -45.21 11.21
CA LEU A 20 -11.71 -44.39 11.69
C LEU A 20 -10.65 -44.17 10.60
N LYS A 21 -10.28 -45.23 9.88
CA LYS A 21 -9.32 -45.12 8.78
C LYS A 21 -9.81 -44.19 7.67
N ARG A 22 -11.08 -44.31 7.26
CA ARG A 22 -11.67 -43.44 6.23
C ARG A 22 -11.71 -41.99 6.66
N TRP A 23 -12.03 -41.73 7.92
CA TRP A 23 -12.05 -40.38 8.47
C TRP A 23 -10.64 -39.76 8.49
N VAL A 24 -9.63 -40.49 8.98
CA VAL A 24 -8.24 -40.02 8.98
C VAL A 24 -7.73 -39.78 7.56
N ASP A 25 -7.99 -40.70 6.63
CA ASP A 25 -7.61 -40.57 5.22
C ASP A 25 -8.27 -39.33 4.58
N ALA A 26 -9.55 -39.06 4.90
CA ALA A 26 -10.28 -37.88 4.43
C ALA A 26 -9.75 -36.57 5.02
N GLU A 27 -9.35 -36.57 6.30
CA GLU A 27 -8.81 -35.37 6.95
C GLU A 27 -7.41 -35.01 6.40
N ILE A 28 -6.59 -36.02 6.11
CA ILE A 28 -5.31 -35.82 5.43
C ILE A 28 -5.50 -35.30 4.00
N ALA A 29 -6.50 -35.81 3.27
CA ALA A 29 -6.84 -35.32 1.95
C ALA A 29 -7.28 -33.86 2.00
N ARG A 30 -8.18 -33.49 2.93
CA ARG A 30 -8.57 -32.09 3.16
C ARG A 30 -7.39 -31.19 3.47
N GLU A 31 -6.46 -31.63 4.32
CA GLU A 31 -5.28 -30.82 4.66
C GLU A 31 -4.40 -30.58 3.42
N ARG A 32 -4.26 -31.60 2.56
CA ARG A 32 -3.52 -31.48 1.29
C ARG A 32 -4.22 -30.54 0.32
N ASP A 33 -5.53 -30.65 0.18
CA ASP A 33 -6.34 -29.79 -0.70
C ASP A 33 -6.31 -28.34 -0.22
N GLN A 34 -6.43 -28.10 1.08
CA GLN A 34 -6.29 -26.76 1.66
C GLN A 34 -4.89 -26.19 1.40
N ARG A 35 -3.84 -27.00 1.53
CA ARG A 35 -2.47 -26.57 1.18
C ARG A 35 -2.27 -26.35 -0.32
N ALA A 36 -3.05 -26.99 -1.18
CA ALA A 36 -3.04 -26.71 -2.62
C ALA A 36 -3.75 -25.39 -2.92
N GLN A 37 -4.96 -25.19 -2.37
CA GLN A 37 -5.72 -23.95 -2.49
C GLN A 37 -4.94 -22.74 -1.99
N ASN A 38 -4.36 -22.81 -0.78
CA ASN A 38 -3.54 -21.72 -0.24
C ASN A 38 -2.35 -21.36 -1.15
N ARG A 39 -1.79 -22.33 -1.89
CA ARG A 39 -0.71 -22.08 -2.85
C ARG A 39 -1.22 -21.44 -4.12
N GLU A 40 -2.42 -21.79 -4.57
CA GLU A 40 -3.06 -21.15 -5.72
C GLU A 40 -3.47 -19.72 -5.40
N ASP A 41 -4.07 -19.49 -4.23
CA ASP A 41 -4.44 -18.15 -3.74
C ASP A 41 -3.21 -17.25 -3.59
N ALA A 42 -2.12 -17.77 -3.02
CA ALA A 42 -0.87 -17.02 -2.91
C ALA A 42 -0.27 -16.66 -4.27
N LYS A 43 -0.38 -17.54 -5.27
CA LYS A 43 0.06 -17.25 -6.64
C LYS A 43 -0.83 -16.19 -7.31
N ALA A 44 -2.14 -16.30 -7.13
CA ALA A 44 -3.10 -15.33 -7.67
C ALA A 44 -2.87 -13.93 -7.07
N GLN A 45 -2.63 -13.85 -5.76
CA GLN A 45 -2.29 -12.60 -5.09
C GLN A 45 -0.98 -12.02 -5.61
N ALA A 46 0.08 -12.83 -5.71
CA ALA A 46 1.37 -12.38 -6.24
C ALA A 46 1.27 -11.88 -7.70
N GLU A 47 0.42 -12.49 -8.53
CA GLU A 47 0.16 -12.01 -9.89
C GLU A 47 -0.56 -10.67 -9.89
N GLN A 48 -1.61 -10.52 -9.07
CA GLN A 48 -2.34 -9.25 -8.94
C GLN A 48 -1.44 -8.12 -8.46
N ASP A 49 -0.59 -8.39 -7.47
CA ASP A 49 0.37 -7.41 -6.96
C ASP A 49 1.39 -7.02 -8.04
N ARG A 50 1.88 -7.99 -8.83
CA ARG A 50 2.78 -7.69 -9.95
C ARG A 50 2.11 -6.80 -10.99
N LEU A 51 0.88 -7.12 -11.39
CA LEU A 51 0.12 -6.32 -12.35
C LEU A 51 -0.15 -4.91 -11.85
N ARG A 52 -0.43 -4.77 -10.55
CA ARG A 52 -0.63 -3.47 -9.91
C ARG A 52 0.65 -2.64 -9.92
N LEU A 53 1.78 -3.22 -9.53
CA LEU A 53 3.08 -2.54 -9.55
C LEU A 53 3.47 -2.12 -10.97
N GLU A 54 3.28 -2.99 -11.97
CA GLU A 54 3.53 -2.65 -13.37
C GLU A 54 2.65 -1.49 -13.86
N ALA A 55 1.38 -1.43 -13.44
CA ALA A 55 0.48 -0.32 -13.76
C ALA A 55 0.92 0.98 -13.08
N GLU A 56 1.28 0.93 -11.80
CA GLU A 56 1.77 2.07 -11.03
C GLU A 56 3.07 2.63 -11.64
N GLU A 57 4.01 1.77 -12.03
CA GLU A 57 5.24 2.17 -12.73
C GLU A 57 4.94 2.89 -14.06
N ARG A 58 3.99 2.37 -14.85
CA ARG A 58 3.63 2.99 -16.13
C ARG A 58 3.02 4.38 -15.91
N VAL A 59 2.13 4.52 -14.92
CA VAL A 59 1.55 5.82 -14.57
C VAL A 59 2.63 6.81 -14.12
N LEU A 60 3.57 6.37 -13.29
CA LEU A 60 4.67 7.22 -12.83
C LEU A 60 5.58 7.64 -13.99
N LYS A 61 5.94 6.72 -14.90
CA LYS A 61 6.72 7.03 -16.10
C LYS A 61 6.01 8.08 -16.97
N LEU A 62 4.71 7.90 -17.25
CA LEU A 62 3.92 8.86 -18.01
C LEU A 62 3.84 10.23 -17.32
N LYS A 63 3.72 10.26 -15.98
CA LYS A 63 3.71 11.51 -15.20
C LYS A 63 5.04 12.25 -15.31
N ILE A 64 6.17 11.53 -15.23
CA ILE A 64 7.50 12.10 -15.43
C ILE A 64 7.61 12.68 -16.84
N GLU A 65 7.23 11.93 -17.88
CA GLU A 65 7.27 12.43 -19.27
C GLU A 65 6.41 13.68 -19.47
N LEU A 66 5.21 13.74 -18.88
CA LEU A 66 4.36 14.92 -18.94
C LEU A 66 5.01 16.11 -18.23
N GLN A 67 5.62 15.89 -17.06
CA GLN A 67 6.33 16.93 -16.32
C GLN A 67 7.55 17.43 -17.11
N GLU A 68 8.32 16.55 -17.75
CA GLU A 68 9.45 16.94 -18.60
C GLU A 68 9.00 17.76 -19.81
N LYS A 69 7.91 17.34 -20.49
CA LYS A 69 7.32 18.09 -21.60
C LYS A 69 6.76 19.44 -21.16
N THR A 70 6.14 19.50 -19.99
CA THR A 70 5.59 20.75 -19.41
C THR A 70 6.70 21.70 -18.96
N GLY A 71 7.74 21.18 -18.30
CA GLY A 71 8.92 21.96 -17.90
C GLY A 71 9.71 22.47 -19.09
N ARG A 72 9.83 21.68 -20.16
CA ARG A 72 10.49 22.09 -21.42
C ARG A 72 9.68 23.15 -22.18
N THR A 73 8.34 23.10 -22.14
CA THR A 73 7.49 24.14 -22.75
C THR A 73 7.46 25.44 -21.93
N GLN A 74 7.53 25.37 -20.60
CA GLN A 74 7.68 26.56 -19.75
C GLN A 74 9.07 27.22 -19.90
N GLY A 75 10.15 26.44 -20.00
CA GLY A 75 11.50 26.96 -20.26
C GLY A 75 11.67 27.57 -21.65
N ALA A 76 10.97 27.05 -22.67
CA ALA A 76 10.99 27.62 -24.03
C ALA A 76 10.11 28.88 -24.16
N ALA A 77 9.06 29.03 -23.35
CA ALA A 77 8.22 30.23 -23.33
C ALA A 77 8.89 31.42 -22.61
N THR A 78 9.83 31.17 -21.69
CA THR A 78 10.56 32.23 -20.97
C THR A 78 11.68 32.88 -21.80
N ASP A 79 12.19 32.23 -22.85
CA ASP A 79 13.26 32.80 -23.69
C ASP A 79 12.74 33.70 -24.83
N ALA A 80 11.45 33.66 -25.15
CA ALA A 80 10.86 34.47 -26.23
C ALA A 80 10.28 35.82 -25.77
N SER A 81 10.30 36.12 -24.46
CA SER A 81 9.73 37.34 -23.87
C SER A 81 10.76 38.14 -23.06
N ALA A 82 12.03 38.15 -23.50
CA ALA A 82 13.09 38.99 -22.92
C ALA A 82 12.99 40.47 -23.37
N GLY A 83 11.77 40.98 -23.51
CA GLY A 83 11.51 42.35 -23.91
C GLY A 83 10.34 42.91 -23.11
N GLN A 84 10.68 43.69 -22.08
CA GLN A 84 9.84 44.68 -21.42
C GLN A 84 9.19 44.27 -20.07
N ALA A 85 9.75 44.89 -19.02
CA ALA A 85 9.14 45.27 -17.74
C ALA A 85 8.75 44.17 -16.74
N LEU A 86 9.57 43.96 -15.71
CA LEU A 86 9.44 44.58 -14.37
C LEU A 86 10.37 43.89 -13.36
N ALA A 87 11.05 44.73 -12.57
CA ALA A 87 11.70 44.47 -11.28
C ALA A 87 12.20 43.03 -10.96
N ARG A 88 13.53 42.88 -10.95
CA ARG A 88 14.26 41.78 -10.31
C ARG A 88 13.75 41.47 -8.90
N ALA A 89 13.07 40.33 -8.71
CA ALA A 89 13.06 39.62 -7.45
C ALA A 89 14.12 38.51 -7.54
N ALA A 90 15.12 38.57 -6.66
CA ALA A 90 16.16 37.54 -6.54
C ALA A 90 15.53 36.15 -6.23
N PRO A 91 16.20 35.03 -6.56
CA PRO A 91 15.72 33.71 -6.15
C PRO A 91 15.72 33.64 -4.62
N ASP A 92 14.52 33.58 -4.07
CA ASP A 92 14.24 33.50 -2.64
C ASP A 92 14.91 32.23 -2.09
N VAL A 93 16.01 32.41 -1.36
CA VAL A 93 16.67 31.34 -0.60
C VAL A 93 15.59 30.72 0.28
N PHE A 94 15.30 29.45 0.03
CA PHE A 94 14.21 28.70 0.66
C PHE A 94 14.40 28.67 2.18
N SER A 95 13.83 29.66 2.88
CA SER A 95 13.90 29.76 4.32
C SER A 95 12.86 28.80 4.91
N PRO A 96 13.26 27.81 5.73
CA PRO A 96 12.33 26.86 6.35
C PRO A 96 11.29 27.55 7.26
N HIS A 97 11.55 28.79 7.69
CA HIS A 97 10.58 29.59 8.44
C HIS A 97 9.37 30.05 7.60
N LYS A 98 9.47 30.02 6.27
CA LYS A 98 8.35 30.33 5.35
C LYS A 98 7.43 29.13 5.11
N LEU A 99 7.85 27.93 5.52
CA LEU A 99 7.06 26.70 5.41
C LEU A 99 6.21 26.41 6.66
N ILE A 100 6.51 27.10 7.77
CA ILE A 100 5.74 26.97 9.00
C ILE A 100 4.51 27.87 8.86
N PRO A 101 3.28 27.34 8.96
CA PRO A 101 2.08 28.16 8.99
C PRO A 101 2.18 29.19 10.13
N PRO A 102 1.67 30.42 9.94
CA PRO A 102 1.65 31.40 11.02
C PRO A 102 0.81 30.85 12.19
N PHE A 103 1.29 31.11 13.40
CA PHE A 103 0.59 30.74 14.64
C PHE A 103 -0.80 31.37 14.66
N ASN A 104 -1.82 30.56 14.91
CA ASN A 104 -3.20 31.00 15.03
C ASN A 104 -3.65 30.88 16.49
N GLU A 105 -3.78 31.99 17.20
CA GLU A 105 -4.20 32.05 18.61
C GLU A 105 -5.53 31.30 18.88
N GLU A 106 -6.48 31.28 17.94
CA GLU A 106 -7.76 30.59 18.16
C GLU A 106 -7.64 29.06 18.11
N ARG A 107 -6.57 28.54 17.49
CA ARG A 107 -6.41 27.10 17.19
C ARG A 107 -5.22 26.46 17.88
N ASP A 108 -4.16 27.25 18.05
CA ASP A 108 -2.84 26.80 18.51
C ASP A 108 -2.56 27.27 19.95
N ASP A 109 -3.45 28.08 20.55
CA ASP A 109 -3.37 28.41 21.97
C ASP A 109 -3.72 27.19 22.85
N LEU A 110 -3.09 27.11 24.01
CA LEU A 110 -3.17 25.96 24.91
C LEU A 110 -4.60 25.76 25.42
N ASP A 111 -5.31 26.86 25.68
CA ASP A 111 -6.72 26.86 26.07
C ASP A 111 -7.63 26.35 24.95
N ALA A 112 -7.32 26.68 23.69
CA ALA A 112 -8.06 26.18 22.53
C ALA A 112 -7.85 24.67 22.33
N TYR A 113 -6.64 24.18 22.58
CA TYR A 113 -6.33 22.76 22.54
C TYR A 113 -7.09 21.98 23.62
N LEU A 114 -7.14 22.50 24.84
CA LEU A 114 -7.87 21.89 25.95
C LEU A 114 -9.37 21.80 25.70
N LYS A 115 -9.98 22.86 25.14
CA LYS A 115 -11.41 22.92 24.79
C LYS A 115 -11.85 21.90 23.74
N ARG A 116 -10.92 21.23 23.06
CA ARG A 116 -11.24 20.24 22.01
C ARG A 116 -11.57 18.85 22.55
N PHE A 117 -11.29 18.61 23.84
CA PHE A 117 -11.47 17.33 24.51
C PHE A 117 -12.55 17.36 25.62
N GLU A 118 -13.20 18.51 25.81
CA GLU A 118 -14.39 18.70 26.64
C GLU A 118 -15.65 18.72 25.77
#